data_AF-A0A2T0SRE5-F1
#
_entry.id   AF-A0A2T0SRE5-F1
#
_cell.length_a   1.000
_cell.length_b   1.000
_cell.length_c   1.000
_cell.angle_alpha   90.00
_cell.angle_beta   90.00
_cell.angle_gamma   90.00
#
_symmetry.space_group_name_H-M   'P 1'
#
loop_
_entity.id
_entity.type
_entity.pdbx_description
1 polymer ?
#
loop_
_entity_poly.entity_id
_entity_poly.type
_entity_poly.pdbx_seq_one_letter_code
_entity_poly.pdbx_strand_id
1 'polypeptide(L)'
;MIYQKMAFGLALVATLASFTSEATQRVTTNLSKSTARHLPQIKAVAPPMVTVPFTVIQRYFVKNTVKNAPANPRIDDRATFDKLFGAAAVMGTNGLPTSIDFANQSVIAVISPETNRATELLPVSLVKRADGKLVFSYRKKTGATQTYTTRPFLAVLIDKHVTGTVVLSEQR
;
A
#
# COMPACT_ATOMS: atom_id res chain seq x y z
N MET A 1 -52.21 -14.20 -20.41
CA MET A 1 -52.70 -15.56 -20.73
C MET A 1 -52.24 -15.93 -22.12
N ILE A 2 -51.83 -17.20 -22.30
CA ILE A 2 -51.58 -17.97 -23.55
C ILE A 2 -50.10 -18.33 -23.84
N TYR A 3 -49.77 -19.56 -23.41
CA TYR A 3 -48.96 -20.66 -23.99
C TYR A 3 -47.70 -20.34 -24.85
N GLN A 4 -46.47 -20.76 -24.50
CA GLN A 4 -45.88 -22.12 -24.42
C GLN A 4 -45.51 -22.75 -25.78
N LYS A 5 -44.21 -23.03 -26.02
CA LYS A 5 -43.62 -24.38 -26.20
C LYS A 5 -42.19 -24.32 -26.78
N MET A 6 -41.34 -25.19 -26.22
CA MET A 6 -39.98 -25.53 -26.62
C MET A 6 -39.89 -26.06 -28.06
N ALA A 7 -38.77 -25.82 -28.73
CA ALA A 7 -38.23 -26.71 -29.76
C ALA A 7 -36.70 -26.77 -29.64
N PHE A 8 -36.24 -27.98 -29.36
CA PHE A 8 -34.86 -28.47 -29.39
C PHE A 8 -34.34 -28.45 -30.84
N GLY A 9 -33.10 -27.99 -31.06
CA GLY A 9 -32.42 -28.02 -32.36
C GLY A 9 -30.93 -28.31 -32.20
N LEU A 10 -30.52 -29.45 -32.72
CA LEU A 10 -29.23 -30.12 -32.63
C LEU A 10 -28.26 -29.67 -33.74
N ALA A 11 -26.95 -29.86 -33.50
CA ALA A 11 -25.85 -30.11 -34.47
C ALA A 11 -24.98 -28.93 -34.99
N LEU A 12 -23.82 -28.77 -34.35
CA LEU A 12 -22.44 -28.99 -34.85
C LEU A 12 -22.12 -28.76 -36.33
N VAL A 13 -21.17 -27.85 -36.64
CA VAL A 13 -20.05 -28.06 -37.60
C VAL A 13 -18.85 -27.18 -37.21
N ALA A 14 -17.69 -27.81 -37.08
CA ALA A 14 -16.39 -27.19 -36.85
C ALA A 14 -15.69 -26.80 -38.16
N THR A 15 -14.96 -25.69 -38.17
CA THR A 15 -13.97 -25.39 -39.21
C THR A 15 -12.63 -25.04 -38.57
N LEU A 16 -11.70 -25.99 -38.66
CA LEU A 16 -10.26 -25.84 -38.43
C LEU A 16 -9.61 -25.51 -39.77
N ALA A 17 -8.78 -24.46 -39.80
CA ALA A 17 -7.84 -24.20 -40.89
C ALA A 17 -6.40 -24.33 -40.37
N SER A 18 -5.66 -25.15 -41.10
CA SER A 18 -4.36 -25.72 -40.82
C SER A 18 -3.21 -24.71 -40.80
N PHE A 19 -2.20 -24.97 -39.96
CA PHE A 19 -0.82 -24.62 -40.26
C PHE A 19 0.06 -25.85 -40.00
N THR A 20 0.71 -26.31 -41.05
CA THR A 20 1.61 -27.47 -41.09
C THR A 20 3.06 -27.05 -40.91
N SER A 21 3.82 -27.78 -40.10
CA SER A 21 5.24 -28.01 -40.34
C SER A 21 5.74 -29.24 -39.55
N GLU A 22 6.00 -30.31 -40.30
CA GLU A 22 7.11 -31.28 -40.27
C GLU A 22 8.08 -31.24 -39.04
N ALA A 23 8.58 -32.33 -38.45
CA ALA A 23 8.75 -33.70 -38.92
C ALA A 23 9.02 -34.67 -37.75
N THR A 24 8.65 -35.94 -37.97
CA THR A 24 9.38 -37.16 -37.56
C THR A 24 9.49 -37.49 -36.06
N GLN A 25 8.65 -38.42 -35.61
CA GLN A 25 9.05 -39.44 -34.63
C GLN A 25 8.27 -40.74 -34.87
N ARG A 26 8.96 -41.72 -35.47
CA ARG A 26 8.66 -43.15 -35.33
C ARG A 26 9.65 -43.75 -34.34
N VAL A 27 9.27 -44.90 -33.78
CA VAL A 27 10.09 -45.87 -33.00
C VAL A 27 9.88 -45.80 -31.48
N THR A 28 8.79 -46.45 -31.08
CA THR A 28 8.68 -47.52 -30.07
C THR A 28 9.45 -47.47 -28.74
N THR A 29 8.66 -47.69 -27.68
CA THR A 29 8.92 -48.58 -26.52
C THR A 29 10.04 -48.18 -25.55
N ASN A 30 9.69 -47.89 -24.29
CA ASN A 30 9.69 -48.91 -23.21
C ASN A 30 9.43 -48.28 -21.84
N LEU A 31 8.64 -48.99 -21.04
CA LEU A 31 8.40 -48.80 -19.62
C LEU A 31 9.72 -48.97 -18.84
N SER A 32 10.16 -47.95 -18.09
CA SER A 32 10.94 -48.19 -16.87
C SER A 32 10.95 -46.96 -15.97
N LYS A 33 10.59 -47.21 -14.71
CA LYS A 33 10.75 -46.38 -13.50
C LYS A 33 11.89 -45.34 -13.62
N SER A 34 11.61 -44.07 -13.33
CA SER A 34 12.47 -43.27 -12.43
C SER A 34 11.91 -41.85 -12.21
N THR A 35 11.92 -41.45 -10.94
CA THR A 35 12.03 -40.05 -10.49
C THR A 35 10.77 -39.18 -10.58
N ALA A 36 10.15 -38.98 -9.41
CA ALA A 36 9.30 -37.84 -9.11
C ALA A 36 9.97 -36.53 -9.56
N ARG A 37 9.50 -35.94 -10.65
CA ARG A 37 9.92 -34.61 -11.13
C ARG A 37 8.79 -33.62 -10.87
N HIS A 38 9.00 -32.83 -9.82
CA HIS A 38 8.88 -31.38 -9.82
C HIS A 38 7.80 -30.80 -10.77
N LEU A 39 6.59 -30.63 -10.25
CA LEU A 39 5.62 -29.68 -10.79
C LEU A 39 6.28 -28.29 -10.77
N PRO A 40 6.31 -27.52 -11.88
CA PRO A 40 6.78 -26.15 -11.82
C PRO A 40 5.80 -25.37 -10.94
N GLN A 41 6.26 -24.98 -9.76
CA GLN A 41 5.60 -24.00 -8.92
C GLN A 41 5.53 -22.71 -9.74
N ILE A 42 4.34 -22.35 -10.24
CA ILE A 42 4.10 -21.02 -10.82
C ILE A 42 4.28 -20.04 -9.66
N LYS A 43 5.48 -19.50 -9.53
CA LYS A 43 5.81 -18.44 -8.59
C LYS A 43 4.91 -17.26 -9.00
N ALA A 44 3.89 -16.98 -8.21
CA ALA A 44 3.04 -15.81 -8.40
C ALA A 44 3.97 -14.59 -8.46
N VAL A 45 4.16 -14.02 -9.66
CA VAL A 45 4.92 -12.80 -9.83
C VAL A 45 4.09 -11.72 -9.15
N ALA A 46 4.53 -11.29 -7.96
CA ALA A 46 3.91 -10.18 -7.28
C ALA A 46 3.85 -8.99 -8.25
N PRO A 47 2.71 -8.28 -8.34
CA PRO A 47 2.58 -7.16 -9.27
C PRO A 47 3.70 -6.14 -9.04
N PRO A 48 4.16 -5.46 -10.10
CA PRO A 48 5.25 -4.48 -9.99
C PRO A 48 4.87 -3.41 -8.97
N MET A 49 5.78 -3.18 -8.03
CA MET A 49 5.67 -2.24 -6.93
C MET A 49 6.74 -1.18 -7.13
N VAL A 50 6.34 0.09 -7.18
CA VAL A 50 7.26 1.21 -7.35
C VAL A 50 7.48 1.89 -6.00
N THR A 51 8.73 1.95 -5.55
CA THR A 51 9.10 2.67 -4.32
C THR A 51 8.93 4.17 -4.54
N VAL A 52 8.28 4.84 -3.59
CA VAL A 52 8.08 6.29 -3.60
C VAL A 52 8.98 6.92 -2.54
N PRO A 53 9.81 7.92 -2.89
CA PRO A 53 10.62 8.63 -1.92
C PRO A 53 9.74 9.48 -0.99
N PHE A 54 10.16 9.60 0.27
CA PHE A 54 9.48 10.41 1.26
C PHE A 54 10.47 10.98 2.27
N THR A 55 10.09 12.08 2.93
CA THR A 55 10.87 12.73 3.99
C THR A 55 10.05 12.80 5.27
N VAL A 56 10.60 12.38 6.41
CA VAL A 56 9.89 12.46 7.69
C VAL A 56 9.81 13.91 8.15
N ILE A 57 8.61 14.38 8.51
CA ILE A 57 8.46 15.72 9.11
C ILE A 57 8.83 15.68 10.58
N GLN A 58 9.48 16.74 11.05
CA GLN A 58 9.96 16.83 12.42
C GLN A 58 9.48 18.13 13.08
N ARG A 59 9.45 18.09 14.42
CA ARG A 59 9.09 19.22 15.29
C ARG A 59 7.67 19.74 15.06
N TYR A 60 6.76 18.79 14.95
CA TYR A 60 5.32 19.00 15.02
C TYR A 60 4.74 18.22 16.19
N PHE A 61 3.53 18.58 16.59
CA PHE A 61 2.71 17.80 17.53
C PHE A 61 1.27 17.77 17.04
N VAL A 62 0.52 16.73 17.42
CA VAL A 62 -0.92 16.67 17.16
C VAL A 62 -1.65 17.56 18.15
N LYS A 63 -2.51 18.47 17.66
CA LYS A 63 -3.29 19.36 18.51
C LYS A 63 -4.28 18.59 19.39
N ASN A 64 -4.46 19.02 20.64
CA ASN A 64 -5.35 18.37 21.62
C ASN A 64 -6.84 18.35 21.23
N THR A 65 -7.23 19.18 20.25
CA THR A 65 -8.56 19.22 19.64
C THR A 65 -8.84 18.01 18.75
N VAL A 66 -7.80 17.34 18.25
CA VAL A 66 -7.92 16.14 17.42
C VAL A 66 -8.23 14.95 18.30
N LYS A 67 -9.46 14.43 18.23
CA LYS A 67 -9.87 13.24 18.98
C LYS A 67 -9.67 11.94 18.21
N ASN A 68 -9.87 11.98 16.89
CA ASN A 68 -9.73 10.82 16.02
C ASN A 68 -8.65 11.06 14.96
N ALA A 69 -8.05 9.98 14.47
CA ALA A 69 -7.19 10.06 13.28
C ALA A 69 -8.01 10.58 12.08
N PRO A 70 -7.38 11.29 11.13
CA PRO A 70 -8.07 11.77 9.95
C PRO A 70 -8.60 10.59 9.12
N ALA A 71 -9.82 10.71 8.59
CA ALA A 71 -10.42 9.68 7.74
C ALA A 71 -9.58 9.42 6.47
N ASN A 72 -8.94 10.47 5.95
CA ASN A 72 -7.93 10.37 4.90
C ASN A 72 -6.54 10.58 5.50
N PRO A 73 -5.62 9.59 5.41
CA PRO A 73 -4.24 9.76 5.84
C PRO A 73 -3.47 10.81 5.03
N ARG A 74 -3.89 11.11 3.80
CA ARG A 74 -3.26 12.12 2.93
C ARG A 74 -3.85 13.51 3.18
N ILE A 75 -2.97 14.49 3.32
CA ILE A 75 -3.27 15.90 3.53
C ILE A 75 -2.58 16.69 2.41
N ASP A 76 -3.38 17.36 1.58
CA ASP A 76 -2.92 18.05 0.36
C ASP A 76 -2.91 19.57 0.49
N ASP A 77 -3.39 20.11 1.61
CA ASP A 77 -3.53 21.53 1.85
C ASP A 77 -3.13 21.95 3.26
N ARG A 78 -2.71 23.22 3.37
CA ARG A 78 -2.22 23.82 4.61
C ARG A 78 -3.31 23.93 5.68
N ALA A 79 -4.56 24.23 5.30
CA ALA A 79 -5.64 24.44 6.25
C ALA A 79 -6.03 23.14 6.96
N THR A 80 -6.07 22.02 6.25
CA THR A 80 -6.27 20.69 6.84
C THR A 80 -5.10 20.30 7.73
N PHE A 81 -3.86 20.56 7.30
CA PHE A 81 -2.68 20.29 8.13
C PHE A 81 -2.70 21.09 9.43
N ASP A 82 -2.96 22.40 9.37
CA ASP A 82 -2.99 23.28 10.54
C ASP A 82 -4.13 22.96 11.50
N LYS A 83 -5.22 22.33 11.05
CA LYS A 83 -6.26 21.83 11.96
C LYS A 83 -5.77 20.66 12.82
N LEU A 84 -4.84 19.87 12.29
CA LEU A 84 -4.36 18.65 12.92
C LEU A 84 -3.06 18.85 13.71
N PHE A 85 -2.14 19.67 13.18
CA PHE A 85 -0.78 19.79 13.68
C PHE A 85 -0.46 21.20 14.17
N GLY A 86 0.33 21.28 15.24
CA GLY A 86 0.98 22.48 15.73
C GLY A 86 2.49 22.39 15.55
N ALA A 87 3.13 23.51 15.25
CA ALA A 87 4.58 23.63 15.19
C ALA A 87 5.19 23.67 16.60
N ALA A 88 6.24 22.87 16.85
CA ALA A 88 6.99 22.87 18.09
C ALA A 88 8.45 23.26 17.84
N ALA A 89 8.70 24.57 17.69
CA ALA A 89 10.05 25.07 17.57
C ALA A 89 10.82 24.85 18.89
N VAL A 90 12.08 24.41 18.79
CA VAL A 90 12.99 24.28 19.93
C VAL A 90 14.10 25.32 19.81
N MET A 91 14.62 25.80 20.94
CA MET A 91 15.76 26.71 20.93
C MET A 91 17.02 25.95 20.49
N GLY A 92 17.75 26.47 19.50
CA GLY A 92 19.02 25.90 19.03
C GLY A 92 19.11 25.72 17.50
N THR A 93 20.28 25.30 17.04
CA THR A 93 20.54 25.05 15.61
C THR A 93 19.59 23.98 15.08
N ASN A 94 19.05 24.23 13.89
CA ASN A 94 17.98 23.45 13.27
C ASN A 94 16.66 23.46 14.02
N GLY A 95 16.45 24.24 15.08
CA GLY A 95 15.25 24.16 15.94
C GLY A 95 13.89 24.43 15.30
N LEU A 96 13.85 24.82 14.02
CA LEU A 96 12.63 25.09 13.28
C LEU A 96 11.92 23.80 12.82
N PRO A 97 10.58 23.80 12.77
CA PRO A 97 9.81 22.76 12.12
C PRO A 97 10.19 22.58 10.65
N THR A 98 10.05 21.34 10.16
CA THR A 98 10.24 21.05 8.74
C THR A 98 9.28 21.92 7.91
N SER A 99 9.82 22.77 7.04
CA SER A 99 9.00 23.57 6.13
C SER A 99 8.27 22.66 5.14
N ILE A 100 6.98 22.95 4.90
CA ILE A 100 6.12 22.17 4.01
C ILE A 100 5.61 23.09 2.91
N ASP A 101 5.91 22.75 1.66
CA ASP A 101 5.39 23.44 0.50
C ASP A 101 4.21 22.67 -0.11
N PHE A 102 2.99 23.01 0.31
CA PHE A 102 1.77 22.37 -0.18
C PHE A 102 1.48 22.62 -1.67
N ALA A 103 2.24 23.48 -2.36
CA ALA A 103 2.13 23.60 -3.81
C ALA A 103 2.68 22.34 -4.50
N ASN A 104 3.81 21.81 -4.01
CA ASN A 104 4.54 20.70 -4.63
C ASN A 104 4.53 19.42 -3.78
N GLN A 105 4.11 19.50 -2.51
CA GLN A 105 4.18 18.40 -1.56
C GLN A 105 2.81 18.09 -0.95
N SER A 106 2.64 16.83 -0.57
CA SER A 106 1.53 16.35 0.25
C SER A 106 2.08 15.67 1.51
N VAL A 107 1.29 15.64 2.58
CA VAL A 107 1.65 14.94 3.83
C VAL A 107 0.85 13.65 3.94
N ILE A 108 1.50 12.54 4.26
CA ILE A 108 0.84 11.33 4.76
C ILE A 108 1.01 11.30 6.28
N ALA A 109 -0.09 11.27 7.02
CA ALA A 109 -0.12 11.28 8.47
C ALA A 109 -0.73 9.99 9.04
N VAL A 110 -0.05 9.44 10.04
CA VAL A 110 -0.51 8.35 10.89
C VAL A 110 -0.62 8.91 12.30
N ILE A 111 -1.83 8.92 12.87
CA ILE A 111 -2.09 9.39 14.23
C ILE A 111 -2.63 8.22 15.02
N SER A 112 -1.91 7.80 16.07
CA SER A 112 -2.39 6.78 16.99
C SER A 112 -3.30 7.39 18.05
N PRO A 113 -4.18 6.59 18.68
CA PRO A 113 -4.94 7.01 19.85
C PRO A 113 -4.02 7.50 20.98
N GLU A 114 -4.61 8.27 21.89
CA GLU A 114 -3.94 8.67 23.12
C GLU A 114 -3.51 7.46 23.95
N THR A 115 -2.29 7.52 24.46
CA THR A 115 -1.70 6.46 25.29
C THR A 115 -0.78 7.06 26.34
N ASN A 116 -0.78 6.44 27.51
CA ASN A 116 0.17 6.72 28.59
C ASN A 116 1.43 5.86 28.50
N ARG A 117 1.68 5.19 27.36
CA ARG A 117 2.90 4.41 27.13
C ARG A 117 3.79 5.13 26.15
N ALA A 118 5.10 5.09 26.39
CA ALA A 118 6.10 5.58 25.45
C ALA A 118 5.89 4.89 24.10
N THR A 119 5.37 5.60 23.11
CA THR A 119 4.99 4.99 21.83
C THR A 119 5.60 5.79 20.69
N GLU A 120 6.34 5.09 19.84
CA GLU A 120 7.02 5.67 18.68
C GLU A 120 6.51 4.99 17.41
N LEU A 121 6.18 5.81 16.40
CA LEU A 121 5.78 5.34 15.08
C LEU A 121 6.94 5.58 14.10
N LEU A 122 7.40 4.50 13.46
CA LEU A 122 8.57 4.51 12.59
C LEU A 122 8.19 4.21 11.14
N PRO A 123 8.63 5.02 10.16
CA PRO A 123 8.38 4.72 8.76
C PRO A 123 9.19 3.49 8.33
N VAL A 124 8.60 2.64 7.49
CA VAL A 124 9.29 1.49 6.88
C VAL A 124 9.45 1.70 5.38
N SER A 125 8.35 1.96 4.68
CA SER A 125 8.37 2.10 3.22
C SER A 125 7.11 2.78 2.71
N LEU A 126 7.22 3.45 1.57
CA LEU A 126 6.07 3.90 0.79
C LEU A 126 6.18 3.32 -0.62
N VAL A 127 5.14 2.63 -1.05
CA VAL A 127 5.13 1.91 -2.33
C VAL A 127 3.84 2.18 -3.08
N LYS A 128 3.94 2.51 -4.37
CA LYS A 128 2.81 2.54 -5.29
C LYS A 128 2.62 1.15 -5.89
N ARG A 129 1.45 0.57 -5.67
CA ARG A 129 1.03 -0.72 -6.24
C ARG A 129 0.43 -0.53 -7.63
N ALA A 130 0.40 -1.62 -8.40
CA ALA A 130 -0.22 -1.65 -9.72
C ALA A 130 -1.74 -1.33 -9.70
N ASP A 131 -2.42 -1.55 -8.57
CA ASP A 131 -3.84 -1.19 -8.37
C ASP A 131 -4.06 0.31 -8.10
N GLY A 132 -3.01 1.12 -8.18
CA GLY A 132 -3.06 2.57 -7.96
C GLY A 132 -3.04 2.99 -6.49
N LYS A 133 -2.94 2.06 -5.54
CA LYS A 133 -2.86 2.39 -4.10
C LYS A 133 -1.43 2.72 -3.68
N LEU A 134 -1.32 3.70 -2.78
CA LEU A 134 -0.08 4.05 -2.10
C LEU A 134 -0.07 3.38 -0.73
N VAL A 135 0.79 2.39 -0.55
CA VAL A 135 0.90 1.65 0.70
C VAL A 135 2.02 2.23 1.53
N PHE A 136 1.63 2.92 2.62
CA PHE A 136 2.57 3.42 3.61
C PHE A 136 2.69 2.43 4.75
N SER A 137 3.83 1.75 4.81
CA SER A 137 4.16 0.81 5.88
C SER A 137 4.90 1.52 7.00
N TYR A 138 4.47 1.28 8.23
CA TYR A 138 5.09 1.81 9.44
C TYR A 138 5.12 0.75 10.53
N ARG A 139 5.97 0.94 11.54
CA ARG A 139 6.05 0.09 12.74
C ARG A 139 5.70 0.91 13.98
N LYS A 140 5.08 0.26 14.96
CA LYS A 140 4.80 0.85 16.27
C LYS A 140 5.68 0.20 17.32
N LYS A 141 6.54 0.99 17.95
CA LYS A 141 7.29 0.57 19.14
C LYS A 141 6.58 1.09 20.38
N THR A 142 6.27 0.18 21.30
CA THR A 142 5.65 0.54 22.59
C THR A 142 6.58 0.17 23.72
N GLY A 143 6.88 1.14 24.57
CA GLY A 143 7.76 1.05 25.72
C GLY A 143 7.01 1.06 27.05
N ALA A 144 7.66 1.61 28.07
CA ALA A 144 7.16 1.68 29.44
C ALA A 144 5.96 2.64 29.58
N THR A 145 5.20 2.45 30.66
CA THR A 145 4.15 3.39 31.09
C THR A 145 4.78 4.70 31.60
N GLN A 146 4.11 5.81 31.35
CA GLN A 146 4.54 7.16 31.66
C GLN A 146 3.46 7.86 32.52
N THR A 147 3.84 8.91 33.25
CA THR A 147 2.95 9.70 34.10
C THR A 147 2.09 10.71 33.33
N TYR A 148 2.28 10.79 32.01
CA TYR A 148 1.58 11.69 31.11
C TYR A 148 1.03 10.92 29.90
N THR A 149 -0.03 11.46 29.31
CA THR A 149 -0.61 10.91 28.08
C THR A 149 0.00 11.61 26.88
N THR A 150 0.33 10.83 25.85
CA THR A 150 0.78 11.34 24.55
C THR A 150 -0.18 10.89 23.46
N ARG A 151 -0.16 11.62 22.34
CA ARG A 151 -0.80 11.19 21.09
C ARG A 151 0.29 10.95 20.04
N PRO A 152 0.77 9.71 19.90
CA PRO A 152 1.86 9.39 18.98
C PRO A 152 1.45 9.65 17.53
N PHE A 153 2.35 10.20 16.75
CA PHE A 153 2.13 10.41 15.33
C PHE A 153 3.40 10.15 14.52
N LEU A 154 3.20 9.85 13.24
CA LEU A 154 4.21 9.81 12.21
C LEU A 154 3.65 10.54 11.01
N ALA A 155 4.41 11.46 10.44
CA ALA A 155 4.02 12.11 9.22
C ALA A 155 5.21 12.23 8.26
N VAL A 156 4.93 12.08 6.97
CA VAL A 156 5.94 12.11 5.92
C VAL A 156 5.49 12.99 4.77
N LEU A 157 6.44 13.72 4.17
CA LEU A 157 6.26 14.47 2.94
C LEU A 157 6.48 13.57 1.75
N ILE A 158 5.60 13.73 0.77
CA ILE A 158 5.69 13.09 -0.54
C ILE A 158 5.52 14.16 -1.61
N ASP A 159 6.03 13.88 -2.81
CA ASP A 159 5.74 14.69 -3.97
C ASP A 159 4.23 14.63 -4.31
N LYS A 160 3.63 15.79 -4.58
CA LYS A 160 2.19 15.93 -4.83
C LYS A 160 1.75 15.24 -6.12
N HIS A 161 2.63 15.12 -7.12
CA HIS A 161 2.39 14.40 -8.37
C HIS A 161 2.22 12.88 -8.15
N VAL A 162 2.63 12.35 -7.00
CA VAL A 162 2.37 10.96 -6.63
C VAL A 162 0.89 10.80 -6.33
N THR A 163 0.13 10.29 -7.30
CA THR A 163 -1.30 10.01 -7.16
C THR A 163 -1.58 8.62 -6.60
N GLY A 164 -2.72 8.47 -5.93
CA GLY A 164 -3.22 7.20 -5.42
C GLY A 164 -3.87 7.32 -4.04
N THR A 165 -4.75 6.37 -3.72
CA THR A 165 -5.36 6.28 -2.39
C THR A 165 -4.34 5.73 -1.39
N VAL A 166 -4.14 6.45 -0.29
CA VAL A 166 -3.20 6.02 0.75
C VAL A 166 -3.83 4.94 1.62
N VAL A 167 -3.12 3.82 1.76
CA VAL A 167 -3.46 2.71 2.65
C VAL A 167 -2.33 2.58 3.67
N LEU A 168 -2.70 2.67 4.94
CA LEU A 168 -1.78 2.49 6.05
C LEU A 168 -1.60 1.00 6.35
N SER A 169 -0.36 0.56 6.52
CA SER A 169 -0.01 -0.83 6.83
C SER A 169 0.92 -0.87 8.04
N GLU A 170 0.35 -1.19 9.21
CA GLU A 170 1.15 -1.41 10.42
C GLU A 170 1.85 -2.76 10.34
N GLN A 171 3.18 -2.75 10.41
CA GLN A 171 4.01 -3.94 10.53
C GLN A 171 4.29 -4.23 12.01
N ARG A 172 4.29 -5.52 12.35
CA ARG A 172 4.70 -6.02 13.68
C ARG A 172 6.21 -6.12 13.79
#